data_AF-A0A6N8NQZ6-F1
#
_entry.id   AF-A0A6N8NQZ6-F1
#
_cell.length_a   1.000
_cell.length_b   1.000
_cell.length_c   1.000
_cell.angle_alpha   90.00
_cell.angle_beta   90.00
_cell.angle_gamma   90.00
#
_symmetry.space_group_name_H-M   'P 1'
#
loop_
_entity.id
_entity.type
_entity.pdbx_description
1 polymer ?
#
loop_
_entity_poly.entity_id
_entity_poly.type
_entity_poly.pdbx_seq_one_letter_code
_entity_poly.pdbx_strand_id
1 'polypeptide(L)'
;IINPNLRDCNFPSKSLAGVGVAFYLMLALRTFLRDQGWFDERGIAIPNLAELLDLVALGTVADVVPLDANNRILTWQGMSRIRAGKCRPGIKALLEVANRDAQKLAASDLGFALGPRLNAAGRLDDMSVGVALLLCDNIGEARVLANELDALNQTRKEIEQGMQVEALTLCEKLERSRDTLPGGLAMYHPEWHQGVVGILASRIKERFHR
;
A
#
# COMPACT_ATOMS: atom_id res chain seq x y z
N ILE A 1 -10.99 -0.30 -20.71
CA ILE A 1 -10.36 -0.83 -19.46
C ILE A 1 -8.87 -1.02 -19.74
N ILE A 2 -8.00 -0.54 -18.86
CA ILE A 2 -6.55 -0.76 -18.97
C ILE A 2 -6.15 -1.78 -17.89
N ASN A 3 -5.82 -3.00 -18.30
CA ASN A 3 -5.46 -4.07 -17.37
C ASN A 3 -4.48 -5.04 -18.05
N PRO A 4 -3.28 -5.28 -17.47
CA PRO A 4 -2.30 -6.24 -17.98
C PRO A 4 -2.83 -7.68 -18.14
N ASN A 5 -3.87 -8.04 -17.40
CA ASN A 5 -4.46 -9.38 -17.35
C ASN A 5 -5.59 -9.60 -18.36
N LEU A 6 -5.84 -8.66 -19.28
CA LEU A 6 -6.74 -8.91 -20.41
C LEU A 6 -6.17 -10.02 -21.31
N ARG A 7 -7.06 -10.89 -21.82
CA ARG A 7 -6.69 -12.11 -22.58
C ARG A 7 -5.74 -11.81 -23.75
N ASP A 8 -6.00 -10.73 -24.49
CA ASP A 8 -5.23 -10.37 -25.68
C ASP A 8 -4.16 -9.29 -25.42
N CYS A 9 -3.82 -9.05 -24.15
CA CYS A 9 -2.78 -8.09 -23.80
C CYS A 9 -1.40 -8.76 -23.89
N ASN A 10 -0.51 -8.22 -24.72
CA ASN A 10 0.88 -8.70 -24.84
C ASN A 10 1.85 -8.00 -23.86
N PHE A 11 1.35 -7.20 -22.92
CA PHE A 11 2.20 -6.52 -21.94
C PHE A 11 2.93 -7.56 -21.07
N PRO A 12 4.27 -7.48 -20.94
CA PRO A 12 5.09 -8.55 -20.37
C PRO A 12 4.93 -8.72 -18.85
N SER A 13 4.63 -7.65 -18.13
CA SER A 13 4.44 -7.71 -16.67
C SER A 13 2.95 -7.87 -16.35
N LYS A 14 2.54 -9.12 -16.13
CA LYS A 14 1.16 -9.46 -15.70
C LYS A 14 0.89 -9.12 -14.23
N SER A 15 1.95 -8.92 -13.46
CA SER A 15 1.87 -8.60 -12.03
C SER A 15 1.92 -7.09 -11.74
N LEU A 16 1.85 -6.23 -12.76
CA LEU A 16 1.96 -4.78 -12.59
C LEU A 16 0.90 -4.28 -11.59
N ALA A 17 1.34 -3.58 -10.55
CA ALA A 17 0.46 -2.99 -9.54
C ALA A 17 -0.47 -1.93 -10.16
N GLY A 18 -1.59 -1.64 -9.50
CA GLY A 18 -2.54 -0.61 -9.95
C GLY A 18 -1.88 0.77 -10.11
N VAL A 19 -1.00 1.13 -9.18
CA VAL A 19 -0.20 2.36 -9.26
C VAL A 19 0.75 2.37 -10.47
N GLY A 20 1.28 1.20 -10.87
CA GLY A 20 2.08 1.05 -12.07
C GLY A 20 1.26 1.24 -13.34
N VAL A 21 0.03 0.73 -13.38
CA VAL A 21 -0.91 0.96 -14.49
C VAL A 21 -1.21 2.46 -14.63
N ALA A 22 -1.50 3.14 -13.52
CA ALA A 22 -1.72 4.59 -13.52
C ALA A 22 -0.47 5.36 -14.01
N PHE A 23 0.72 4.94 -13.58
CA PHE A 23 1.98 5.53 -14.03
C PHE A 23 2.20 5.42 -15.54
N TYR A 24 1.98 4.23 -16.12
CA TYR A 24 2.08 4.05 -17.58
C TYR A 24 1.01 4.82 -18.34
N LEU A 25 -0.21 4.92 -17.80
CA LEU A 25 -1.26 5.76 -18.39
C LEU A 25 -0.82 7.24 -18.44
N MET A 26 -0.27 7.76 -17.34
CA MET A 26 0.26 9.14 -17.31
C MET A 26 1.40 9.33 -18.31
N LEU A 27 2.31 8.36 -18.45
CA LEU A 27 3.38 8.40 -19.44
C LEU A 27 2.84 8.44 -20.88
N ALA A 28 1.85 7.60 -21.19
CA ALA A 28 1.22 7.56 -22.50
C ALA A 28 0.49 8.88 -22.79
N LEU A 29 -0.26 9.41 -21.83
CA LEU A 29 -0.98 10.68 -21.97
C LEU A 29 -0.01 11.86 -22.18
N ARG A 30 1.05 11.96 -21.36
CA ARG A 30 2.08 12.99 -21.54
C ARG A 30 2.73 12.93 -22.92
N THR A 31 3.02 11.72 -23.40
CA THR A 31 3.62 11.50 -24.73
C THR A 31 2.66 11.96 -25.83
N PHE A 32 1.39 11.54 -25.75
CA PHE A 32 0.35 11.98 -26.68
C PHE A 32 0.21 13.50 -26.74
N LEU A 33 0.07 14.17 -25.58
CA LEU A 33 -0.09 15.63 -25.52
C LEU A 33 1.13 16.39 -26.06
N ARG A 34 2.34 15.89 -25.79
CA ARG A 34 3.57 16.45 -26.37
C ARG A 34 3.57 16.33 -27.89
N ASP A 35 3.24 15.16 -28.42
CA ASP A 35 3.27 14.92 -29.86
C ASP A 35 2.16 15.72 -30.60
N GLN A 36 1.12 16.17 -29.89
CA GLN A 36 0.11 17.11 -30.37
C GLN A 36 0.51 18.60 -30.24
N GLY A 37 1.69 18.92 -29.70
CA GLY A 37 2.09 20.32 -29.45
C GLY A 37 1.32 21.02 -28.33
N TRP A 38 0.46 20.31 -27.59
CA TRP A 38 -0.47 20.88 -26.61
C TRP A 38 0.24 21.64 -25.48
N PHE A 39 1.41 21.17 -25.06
CA PHE A 39 2.23 21.83 -24.03
C PHE A 39 2.77 23.17 -24.52
N ASP A 40 3.27 23.22 -25.75
CA ASP A 40 3.82 24.44 -26.36
C ASP A 40 2.73 25.48 -26.60
N GLU A 41 1.56 25.05 -27.12
CA GLU A 41 0.39 25.91 -27.33
C GLU A 41 -0.09 26.58 -26.04
N ARG A 42 0.02 25.88 -24.90
CA ARG A 42 -0.38 26.40 -23.59
C ARG A 42 0.76 27.07 -22.81
N GLY A 43 1.98 27.05 -23.33
CA GLY A 43 3.17 27.55 -22.62
C GLY A 43 3.46 26.79 -21.31
N ILE A 44 3.14 25.49 -21.24
CA ILE A 44 3.32 24.65 -20.05
C ILE A 44 4.52 23.73 -20.28
N ALA A 45 5.46 23.69 -19.33
CA ALA A 45 6.57 22.76 -19.40
C ALA A 45 6.09 21.28 -19.30
N ILE A 46 6.69 20.41 -20.12
CA ILE A 46 6.37 18.98 -20.11
C ILE A 46 6.78 18.38 -18.75
N PRO A 47 5.87 17.73 -18.01
CA PRO A 47 6.16 17.24 -16.66
C PRO A 47 7.12 16.04 -16.67
N ASN A 48 8.07 16.04 -15.72
CA ASN A 48 8.95 14.91 -15.47
C ASN A 48 8.29 13.88 -14.54
N LEU A 49 7.60 12.90 -15.13
CA LEU A 49 6.90 11.88 -14.36
C LEU A 49 7.81 10.97 -13.52
N ALA A 50 9.13 10.98 -13.73
CA ALA A 50 10.05 10.27 -12.83
C ALA A 50 9.95 10.75 -11.37
N GLU A 51 9.40 11.94 -11.13
CA GLU A 51 9.10 12.49 -9.80
C GLU A 51 8.02 11.74 -9.04
N LEU A 52 7.21 10.92 -9.73
CA LEU A 52 6.14 10.12 -9.12
C LEU A 52 6.58 8.69 -8.79
N LEU A 53 7.82 8.32 -9.11
CA LEU A 53 8.29 6.94 -8.92
C LEU A 53 8.36 6.52 -7.44
N ASP A 54 8.46 7.48 -6.53
CA ASP A 54 8.37 7.24 -5.09
C ASP A 54 6.97 6.73 -4.67
N LEU A 55 5.90 7.31 -5.21
CA LEU A 55 4.53 6.85 -5.05
C LEU A 55 4.33 5.49 -5.72
N VAL A 56 4.90 5.29 -6.91
CA VAL A 56 4.85 3.99 -7.61
C VAL A 56 5.52 2.90 -6.77
N ALA A 57 6.70 3.16 -6.21
CA ALA A 57 7.38 2.20 -5.34
C ALA A 57 6.58 1.89 -4.08
N LEU A 58 6.05 2.92 -3.40
CA LEU A 58 5.23 2.72 -2.21
C LEU A 58 3.99 1.89 -2.50
N GLY A 59 3.20 2.25 -3.52
CA GLY A 59 1.99 1.51 -3.88
C GLY A 59 2.28 0.09 -4.36
N THR A 60 3.32 -0.11 -5.18
CA THR A 60 3.69 -1.45 -5.68
C THR A 60 4.06 -2.38 -4.53
N VAL A 61 4.84 -1.89 -3.56
CA VAL A 61 5.25 -2.71 -2.42
C VAL A 61 4.10 -2.89 -1.41
N ALA A 62 3.26 -1.87 -1.20
CA ALA A 62 2.10 -1.95 -0.31
C ALA A 62 1.02 -2.92 -0.82
N ASP A 63 0.89 -3.08 -2.15
CA ASP A 63 -0.02 -4.06 -2.78
C ASP A 63 0.50 -5.50 -2.71
N VAL A 64 1.74 -5.71 -2.24
CA VAL A 64 2.37 -7.04 -2.10
C VAL A 64 2.33 -7.85 -3.42
N VAL A 65 2.39 -7.15 -4.57
CA VAL A 65 2.45 -7.83 -5.88
C VAL A 65 3.85 -8.40 -6.13
N PRO A 66 3.96 -9.47 -6.95
CA PRO A 66 5.27 -10.00 -7.34
C PRO A 66 6.19 -8.93 -7.93
N LEU A 67 7.43 -8.86 -7.42
CA LEU A 67 8.50 -8.02 -7.98
C LEU A 67 9.14 -8.70 -9.19
N ASP A 68 8.32 -8.87 -10.23
CA ASP A 68 8.76 -9.23 -11.58
C ASP A 68 9.70 -8.17 -12.17
N ALA A 69 10.18 -8.38 -13.39
CA ALA A 69 11.16 -7.49 -14.00
C ALA A 69 10.73 -6.01 -13.98
N ASN A 70 9.48 -5.69 -14.35
CA ASN A 70 9.02 -4.30 -14.41
C ASN A 70 8.79 -3.72 -13.02
N ASN A 71 8.05 -4.44 -12.16
CA ASN A 71 7.79 -3.97 -10.80
C ASN A 71 9.10 -3.75 -10.02
N ARG A 72 10.09 -4.62 -10.22
CA ARG A 72 11.42 -4.49 -9.62
C ARG A 72 12.14 -3.23 -10.09
N ILE A 73 12.13 -2.94 -11.39
CA ILE A 73 12.77 -1.73 -11.94
C ILE A 73 12.09 -0.47 -11.40
N LEU A 74 10.75 -0.40 -11.48
CA LEU A 74 9.98 0.75 -10.99
C LEU A 74 10.20 1.00 -9.50
N THR A 75 10.12 -0.08 -8.70
CA THR A 75 10.33 -0.02 -7.25
C THR A 75 11.76 0.42 -6.92
N TRP A 76 12.76 -0.14 -7.61
CA TRP A 76 14.17 0.21 -7.38
C TRP A 76 14.45 1.69 -7.68
N GLN A 77 13.88 2.22 -8.77
CA GLN A 77 14.03 3.63 -9.13
C GLN A 77 13.35 4.53 -8.09
N GLY A 78 12.11 4.22 -7.68
CA GLY A 78 11.41 4.98 -6.66
C GLY A 78 12.12 4.99 -5.31
N MET A 79 12.60 3.82 -4.86
CA MET A 79 13.40 3.72 -3.63
C MET A 79 14.70 4.50 -3.71
N SER A 80 15.40 4.45 -4.85
CA SER A 80 16.63 5.22 -5.05
C SER A 80 16.38 6.72 -4.95
N ARG A 81 15.24 7.21 -5.44
CA ARG A 81 14.83 8.61 -5.29
C ARG A 81 14.55 8.97 -3.83
N ILE A 82 13.81 8.12 -3.11
CA ILE A 82 13.52 8.34 -1.68
C ILE A 82 14.83 8.41 -0.88
N ARG A 83 15.77 7.49 -1.11
CA ARG A 83 17.10 7.49 -0.49
C ARG A 83 17.91 8.76 -0.80
N ALA A 84 17.74 9.31 -2.00
CA ALA A 84 18.35 10.58 -2.41
C ALA A 84 17.61 11.83 -1.89
N GLY A 85 16.58 11.68 -1.04
CA GLY A 85 15.78 12.79 -0.52
C GLY A 85 14.82 13.41 -1.54
N LYS A 86 14.61 12.77 -2.70
CA LYS A 86 13.75 13.25 -3.80
C LYS A 86 12.40 12.55 -3.79
N CYS A 87 11.61 12.78 -2.74
CA CYS A 87 10.28 12.20 -2.59
C CYS A 87 9.27 13.19 -2.02
N ARG A 88 7.98 12.83 -2.12
CA ARG A 88 6.86 13.61 -1.59
C ARG A 88 7.00 13.86 -0.09
N PRO A 89 6.62 15.05 0.40
CA PRO A 89 6.60 15.37 1.83
C PRO A 89 5.85 14.32 2.67
N GLY A 90 4.75 13.79 2.15
CA GLY A 90 3.98 12.72 2.80
C GLY A 90 4.80 11.44 3.07
N ILE A 91 5.56 10.97 2.08
CA ILE A 91 6.43 9.79 2.25
C ILE A 91 7.51 10.06 3.28
N LYS A 92 8.10 11.27 3.25
CA LYS A 92 9.11 11.68 4.23
C LYS A 92 8.54 11.69 5.64
N ALA A 93 7.35 12.27 5.83
CA ALA A 93 6.68 12.30 7.12
C ALA A 93 6.33 10.88 7.62
N LEU A 94 5.91 9.97 6.73
CA LEU A 94 5.69 8.57 7.09
C LEU A 94 6.97 7.86 7.55
N LEU A 95 8.12 8.15 6.93
CA LEU A 95 9.42 7.61 7.37
C LEU A 95 9.78 8.12 8.76
N GLU A 96 9.53 9.40 9.05
CA GLU A 96 9.78 10.02 10.35
C GLU A 96 8.95 9.34 11.45
N VAL A 97 7.62 9.23 11.30
CA VAL A 97 6.76 8.56 12.30
C VAL A 97 7.01 7.05 12.38
N ALA A 98 7.48 6.43 11.30
CA ALA A 98 7.89 5.02 11.30
C ALA A 98 9.28 4.78 11.90
N ASN A 99 10.02 5.84 12.27
CA ASN A 99 11.40 5.79 12.72
C ASN A 99 12.32 5.02 11.74
N ARG A 100 12.21 5.35 10.44
CA ARG A 100 13.01 4.74 9.36
C ARG A 100 13.94 5.75 8.73
N ASP A 101 15.21 5.36 8.59
CA ASP A 101 16.22 6.13 7.87
C ASP A 101 16.01 5.98 6.35
N ALA A 102 15.68 7.09 5.70
CA ALA A 102 15.47 7.14 4.25
C ALA A 102 16.67 6.63 3.46
N GLN A 103 17.91 6.86 3.92
CA GLN A 103 19.13 6.46 3.20
C GLN A 103 19.33 4.94 3.21
N LYS A 104 18.83 4.25 4.24
CA LYS A 104 18.93 2.80 4.42
C LYS A 104 17.65 2.05 4.03
N LEU A 105 16.67 2.77 3.48
CA LEU A 105 15.35 2.26 3.17
C LEU A 105 15.40 0.95 2.39
N ALA A 106 14.78 -0.10 2.90
CA ALA A 106 14.55 -1.37 2.20
C ALA A 106 13.09 -1.48 1.73
N ALA A 107 12.82 -2.38 0.77
CA ALA A 107 11.45 -2.58 0.28
C ALA A 107 10.53 -3.06 1.43
N SER A 108 11.07 -3.86 2.35
CA SER A 108 10.35 -4.27 3.57
C SER A 108 9.89 -3.08 4.42
N ASP A 109 10.61 -1.96 4.45
CA ASP A 109 10.16 -0.77 5.19
C ASP A 109 8.92 -0.15 4.53
N LEU A 110 8.87 -0.11 3.20
CA LEU A 110 7.68 0.33 2.48
C LEU A 110 6.49 -0.59 2.77
N GLY A 111 6.68 -1.92 2.70
CA GLY A 111 5.60 -2.90 2.86
C GLY A 111 5.11 -3.10 4.29
N PHE A 112 6.00 -2.99 5.29
CA PHE A 112 5.68 -3.34 6.68
C PHE A 112 5.70 -2.15 7.63
N ALA A 113 6.29 -1.01 7.25
CA ALA A 113 6.26 0.20 8.08
C ALA A 113 5.35 1.28 7.49
N LEU A 114 5.45 1.58 6.19
CA LEU A 114 4.70 2.68 5.58
C LEU A 114 3.31 2.25 5.10
N GLY A 115 3.23 1.19 4.29
CA GLY A 115 1.98 0.66 3.73
C GLY A 115 0.89 0.42 4.78
N PRO A 116 1.19 -0.21 5.94
CA PRO A 116 0.18 -0.43 6.97
C PRO A 116 -0.40 0.85 7.58
N ARG A 117 0.36 1.96 7.62
CA ARG A 117 -0.13 3.26 8.10
C ARG A 117 -1.11 3.90 7.13
N LEU A 118 -0.79 3.87 5.84
CA LEU A 118 -1.71 4.32 4.80
C LEU A 118 -2.99 3.49 4.77
N ASN A 119 -2.84 2.16 4.87
CA ASN A 119 -3.98 1.24 4.82
C ASN A 119 -4.83 1.24 6.09
N ALA A 120 -4.32 1.76 7.21
CA ALA A 120 -5.10 1.84 8.46
C ALA A 120 -6.28 2.81 8.32
N ALA A 121 -6.09 3.93 7.60
CA ALA A 121 -7.14 4.91 7.34
C ALA A 121 -8.37 4.27 6.70
N GLY A 122 -8.21 3.63 5.54
CA GLY A 122 -9.33 2.98 4.85
C GLY A 122 -9.93 1.75 5.56
N ARG A 123 -9.32 1.25 6.64
CA ARG A 123 -9.85 0.13 7.44
C ARG A 123 -10.66 0.59 8.64
N LEU A 124 -10.27 1.69 9.26
CA LEU A 124 -10.89 2.16 10.50
C LEU A 124 -11.73 3.42 10.33
N ASP A 125 -11.42 4.25 9.33
CA ASP A 125 -11.97 5.59 9.20
C ASP A 125 -12.01 6.00 7.71
N ASP A 126 -11.70 7.26 7.39
CA ASP A 126 -11.69 7.80 6.04
C ASP A 126 -10.31 7.69 5.35
N MET A 127 -10.29 7.07 4.16
CA MET A 127 -9.10 7.00 3.31
C MET A 127 -8.62 8.38 2.81
N SER A 128 -9.45 9.42 2.91
CA SER A 128 -9.12 10.79 2.50
C SER A 128 -7.85 11.33 3.17
N VAL A 129 -7.58 10.96 4.43
CA VAL A 129 -6.36 11.36 5.16
C VAL A 129 -5.10 10.81 4.47
N GLY A 130 -5.14 9.54 4.05
CA GLY A 130 -4.04 8.92 3.32
C GLY A 130 -3.78 9.57 1.97
N VAL A 131 -4.84 9.94 1.25
CA VAL A 131 -4.74 10.65 -0.03
C VAL A 131 -4.20 12.07 0.17
N ALA A 132 -4.73 12.81 1.15
CA ALA A 132 -4.28 14.15 1.49
C ALA A 132 -2.79 14.17 1.84
N LEU A 133 -2.32 13.18 2.61
CA LEU A 133 -0.90 13.03 2.95
C LEU A 133 -0.01 12.89 1.71
N LEU A 134 -0.42 12.05 0.75
CA LEU A 134 0.37 11.79 -0.46
C LEU A 134 0.34 12.96 -1.47
N LEU A 135 -0.69 13.81 -1.41
CA LEU A 135 -0.84 15.02 -2.21
C LEU A 135 -0.21 16.26 -1.56
N CYS A 136 0.11 16.21 -0.28
CA CYS A 136 0.63 17.36 0.46
C CYS A 136 2.00 17.81 -0.04
N ASP A 137 2.13 19.12 -0.27
CA ASP A 137 3.36 19.77 -0.71
C ASP A 137 4.14 20.46 0.43
N ASN A 138 3.59 20.47 1.66
CA ASN A 138 4.20 21.07 2.85
C ASN A 138 4.56 20.00 3.89
N ILE A 139 5.83 19.95 4.30
CA ILE A 139 6.30 18.99 5.31
C ILE A 139 5.63 19.18 6.68
N GLY A 140 5.23 20.40 7.04
CA GLY A 140 4.55 20.65 8.32
C GLY A 140 3.17 19.99 8.38
N GLU A 141 2.36 20.19 7.34
CA GLU A 141 1.04 19.56 7.20
C GLU A 141 1.16 18.05 7.03
N ALA A 142 2.11 17.58 6.20
CA ALA A 142 2.38 16.15 6.02
C ALA A 142 2.71 15.45 7.35
N ARG A 143 3.41 16.11 8.28
CA ARG A 143 3.68 15.56 9.62
C ARG A 143 2.42 15.40 10.46
N VAL A 144 1.49 16.36 10.40
CA VAL A 144 0.21 16.26 11.12
C VAL A 144 -0.57 15.05 10.62
N LEU A 145 -0.75 14.96 9.30
CA LEU A 145 -1.44 13.85 8.64
C LEU A 145 -0.76 12.49 8.90
N ALA A 146 0.59 12.45 8.87
CA ALA A 146 1.33 11.20 9.15
C ALA A 146 1.16 10.73 10.60
N ASN A 147 1.08 11.64 11.59
CA ASN A 147 0.81 11.27 12.98
C ASN A 147 -0.61 10.75 13.16
N GLU A 148 -1.59 11.35 12.47
CA GLU A 148 -2.97 10.86 12.46
C GLU A 148 -3.05 9.42 11.91
N LEU A 149 -2.39 9.16 10.77
CA LEU A 149 -2.29 7.81 10.22
C LEU A 149 -1.55 6.83 11.14
N ASP A 150 -0.53 7.29 11.87
CA ASP A 150 0.16 6.46 12.85
C ASP A 150 -0.76 6.08 14.01
N ALA A 151 -1.54 7.05 14.54
CA ALA A 151 -2.54 6.81 15.57
C ALA A 151 -3.58 5.78 15.10
N LEU A 152 -4.17 5.96 13.91
CA LEU A 152 -5.09 5.00 13.30
C LEU A 152 -4.46 3.61 13.16
N ASN A 153 -3.20 3.53 12.75
CA ASN A 153 -2.50 2.26 12.63
C ASN A 153 -2.28 1.57 13.98
N GLN A 154 -2.05 2.32 15.07
CA GLN A 154 -1.94 1.75 16.41
C GLN A 154 -3.28 1.25 16.92
N THR A 155 -4.34 2.05 16.80
CA THR A 155 -5.71 1.63 17.12
C THR A 155 -6.10 0.37 16.34
N ARG A 156 -5.72 0.29 15.05
CA ARG A 156 -5.99 -0.90 14.22
C ARG A 156 -5.31 -2.13 14.78
N LYS A 157 -4.05 -2.02 15.21
CA LYS A 157 -3.31 -3.15 15.80
C LYS A 157 -3.88 -3.58 17.14
N GLU A 158 -4.35 -2.65 17.97
CA GLU A 158 -5.01 -2.95 19.24
C GLU A 158 -6.30 -3.75 19.03
N ILE A 159 -7.15 -3.30 18.09
CA ILE A 159 -8.36 -4.01 17.69
C ILE A 159 -8.01 -5.40 17.14
N GLU A 160 -7.02 -5.48 16.24
CA GLU A 160 -6.53 -6.74 15.67
C GLU A 160 -6.06 -7.72 16.74
N GLN A 161 -5.31 -7.25 17.73
CA GLN A 161 -4.80 -8.07 18.82
C GLN A 161 -5.93 -8.59 19.71
N GLY A 162 -6.90 -7.75 20.08
CA GLY A 162 -8.08 -8.17 20.84
C GLY A 162 -8.88 -9.25 20.11
N MET A 163 -9.22 -9.00 18.85
CA MET A 163 -9.92 -9.96 17.99
C MET A 163 -9.13 -11.25 17.80
N GLN A 164 -7.79 -11.19 17.72
CA GLN A 164 -6.94 -12.37 17.59
C GLN A 164 -7.02 -13.25 18.84
N VAL A 165 -6.99 -12.68 20.05
CA VAL A 165 -7.10 -13.45 21.30
C VAL A 165 -8.45 -14.18 21.38
N GLU A 166 -9.54 -13.49 21.03
CA GLU A 166 -10.88 -14.08 20.98
C GLU A 166 -10.97 -15.22 19.96
N ALA A 167 -10.48 -14.99 18.74
CA ALA A 167 -10.49 -15.99 17.66
C ALA A 167 -9.69 -17.24 18.04
N LEU A 168 -8.52 -17.06 18.66
CA LEU A 168 -7.71 -18.18 19.12
C LEU A 168 -8.39 -18.98 20.23
N THR A 169 -9.08 -18.30 21.16
CA THR A 169 -9.87 -18.96 22.20
C THR A 169 -10.99 -19.82 21.61
N LEU A 170 -11.65 -19.34 20.54
CA LEU A 170 -12.65 -20.13 19.80
C LEU A 170 -12.01 -21.33 19.09
N CYS A 171 -10.85 -21.14 18.46
CA CYS A 171 -10.13 -22.22 17.79
C CYS A 171 -9.66 -23.31 18.76
N GLU A 172 -9.13 -22.94 19.93
CA GLU A 172 -8.69 -23.90 20.96
C GLU A 172 -9.87 -24.73 21.50
N LYS A 173 -11.06 -24.13 21.64
CA LYS A 173 -12.28 -24.86 22.00
C LYS A 173 -12.70 -25.86 20.90
N LEU A 174 -12.52 -25.49 19.64
CA LEU A 174 -12.79 -26.38 18.51
C LEU A 174 -11.80 -27.55 18.46
N GLU A 175 -10.51 -27.30 18.68
CA GLU A 175 -9.47 -28.34 18.77
C GLU A 175 -9.74 -29.33 19.90
N ARG A 176 -10.19 -28.86 21.07
CA ARG A 176 -10.48 -29.75 22.22
C ARG A 176 -11.78 -30.55 22.06
N SER A 177 -12.71 -30.09 21.23
CA SER A 177 -14.03 -30.71 21.09
C SER A 177 -14.11 -31.73 19.94
N ARG A 178 -13.08 -31.85 19.11
CA ARG A 178 -13.06 -32.74 17.94
C ARG A 178 -11.69 -33.38 17.73
N ASP A 179 -11.68 -34.68 17.46
CA ASP A 179 -10.45 -35.40 17.08
C ASP A 179 -9.85 -34.87 15.76
N THR A 180 -10.69 -34.37 14.86
CA THR A 180 -10.28 -33.79 13.57
C THR A 180 -10.95 -32.44 13.33
N LEU A 181 -10.14 -31.42 13.05
CA LEU A 181 -10.61 -30.10 12.64
C LEU A 181 -11.24 -30.14 11.22
N PRO A 182 -12.27 -29.31 10.96
CA PRO A 182 -12.91 -29.21 9.64
C PRO A 182 -11.95 -28.70 8.56
N GLY A 183 -12.30 -28.87 7.28
CA GLY A 183 -11.48 -28.41 6.14
C GLY A 183 -11.37 -26.89 5.98
N GLY A 184 -12.19 -26.12 6.70
CA GLY A 184 -12.15 -24.66 6.74
C GLY A 184 -12.73 -24.14 8.05
N LEU A 185 -12.29 -22.95 8.47
CA LEU A 185 -12.74 -22.29 9.69
C LEU A 185 -13.65 -21.11 9.33
N ALA A 186 -14.90 -21.15 9.81
CA ALA A 186 -15.84 -20.03 9.72
C ALA A 186 -16.13 -19.55 11.14
N MET A 187 -15.85 -18.29 11.41
CA MET A 187 -16.03 -17.66 12.72
C MET A 187 -16.85 -16.40 12.58
N TYR A 188 -17.67 -16.13 13.59
CA TYR A 188 -18.47 -14.93 13.70
C TYR A 188 -18.43 -14.43 15.13
N HIS A 189 -18.29 -13.12 15.30
CA HIS A 189 -18.45 -12.43 16.56
C HIS A 189 -19.05 -11.05 16.29
N PRO A 190 -20.12 -10.64 16.99
CA PRO A 190 -20.84 -9.40 16.69
C PRO A 190 -19.99 -8.14 16.87
N GLU A 191 -19.05 -8.16 17.80
CA GLU A 191 -18.17 -7.01 18.11
C GLU A 191 -16.91 -6.95 17.22
N TRP A 192 -16.73 -7.87 16.28
CA TRP A 192 -15.53 -7.86 15.43
C TRP A 192 -15.58 -6.75 14.39
N HIS A 193 -14.52 -5.94 14.37
CA HIS A 193 -14.42 -4.81 13.47
C HIS A 193 -14.21 -5.25 12.01
N GLN A 194 -15.17 -4.92 11.14
CA GLN A 194 -15.18 -5.32 9.72
C GLN A 194 -13.88 -5.04 8.96
N GLY A 195 -13.25 -3.88 9.21
CA GLY A 195 -12.00 -3.49 8.55
C GLY A 195 -10.77 -4.32 8.93
N VAL A 196 -10.87 -5.12 10.00
CA VAL A 196 -9.78 -5.94 10.56
C VAL A 196 -9.98 -7.43 10.33
N VAL A 197 -11.22 -7.88 10.09
CA VAL A 197 -11.58 -9.30 9.87
C VAL A 197 -10.71 -9.98 8.81
N GLY A 198 -10.40 -9.30 7.70
CA GLY A 198 -9.54 -9.87 6.64
C GLY A 198 -8.09 -10.13 7.07
N ILE A 199 -7.54 -9.28 7.95
CA ILE A 199 -6.20 -9.47 8.51
C ILE A 199 -6.20 -10.65 9.48
N LEU A 200 -7.21 -10.69 10.36
CA LEU A 200 -7.42 -11.80 11.29
C LEU A 200 -7.54 -13.14 10.55
N ALA A 201 -8.37 -13.21 9.51
CA ALA A 201 -8.56 -14.42 8.70
C ALA A 201 -7.24 -14.91 8.10
N SER A 202 -6.39 -13.99 7.61
CA SER A 202 -5.08 -14.34 7.05
C SER A 202 -4.15 -14.96 8.11
N ARG A 203 -4.10 -14.40 9.32
CA ARG A 203 -3.32 -14.96 10.45
C ARG A 203 -3.82 -16.33 10.89
N ILE A 204 -5.13 -16.51 10.96
CA ILE A 204 -5.74 -17.79 11.34
C ILE A 204 -5.42 -18.84 10.26
N LYS A 205 -5.55 -18.50 8.99
CA LYS A 205 -5.14 -19.37 7.88
C LYS A 205 -3.68 -19.79 7.98
N GLU A 206 -2.77 -18.86 8.27
CA GLU A 206 -1.34 -19.16 8.42
C GLU A 206 -1.06 -20.12 9.58
N ARG A 207 -1.75 -19.96 10.72
CA ARG A 207 -1.58 -20.80 11.90
C ARG A 207 -2.19 -22.20 11.74
N PHE A 208 -3.36 -22.30 11.12
CA PHE A 208 -4.13 -23.55 11.04
C PHE A 208 -4.01 -24.25 9.67
N HIS A 209 -3.33 -23.63 8.70
CA HIS A 209 -3.16 -24.09 7.34
C HIS A 209 -4.48 -24.42 6.61
N ARG A 210 -5.52 -23.61 6.86
CA ARG A 210 -6.88 -23.80 6.33
C ARG A 210 -7.54 -22.47 6.00
#